data_AF-A0A948C7G6-F1
#
_entry.id   AF-A0A948C7G6-F1
#
_cell.length_a   1.000
_cell.length_b   1.000
_cell.length_c   1.000
_cell.angle_alpha   90.00
_cell.angle_beta   90.00
_cell.angle_gamma   90.00
#
_symmetry.space_group_name_H-M   'P 1'
#
loop_
_entity.id
_entity.type
_entity.pdbx_description
1 polymer ?
#
loop_
_entity_poly.entity_id
_entity_poly.type
_entity_poly.pdbx_seq_one_letter_code
_entity_poly.pdbx_strand_id
1 'polypeptide(L)'
;MSQNDKKESRNFTFLKIIALIILIIIALKLRIVAMNSTGYGALVNVPLFVLPLLLIGYLIWDLFGDQISEPLASFILQSGEKISRPKYYSKARALLMQNKIEEAIKLYEKILNEDQTDITAYCELADIYYEKLKDFSAAFNCYEKIEQYARENTDIIFAINRKADIYLLDKDYFKAIEELEKITKKLPETKDSKRSEERIRNLKHKVTQNG
;
A
#
# COMPACT_ATOMS: atom_id res chain seq x y z
N MET A 1 -20.74 -45.79 -1.98
CA MET A 1 -20.70 -45.25 -0.60
C MET A 1 -22.13 -45.24 -0.05
N SER A 2 -22.41 -46.14 0.89
CA SER A 2 -23.75 -46.40 1.44
C SER A 2 -24.28 -45.22 2.25
N GLN A 3 -25.59 -45.10 2.39
CA GLN A 3 -26.22 -44.10 3.27
C GLN A 3 -25.78 -44.26 4.74
N ASN A 4 -25.39 -45.47 5.14
CA ASN A 4 -24.79 -45.72 6.46
C ASN A 4 -23.39 -45.10 6.59
N ASP A 5 -22.52 -45.27 5.59
CA ASP A 5 -21.15 -44.72 5.61
C ASP A 5 -21.14 -43.19 5.73
N LYS A 6 -22.07 -42.51 5.05
CA LYS A 6 -22.23 -41.04 5.14
C LYS A 6 -22.78 -40.58 6.49
N LYS A 7 -23.59 -41.39 7.16
CA LYS A 7 -24.13 -41.09 8.49
C LYS A 7 -23.06 -41.28 9.56
N GLU A 8 -22.28 -42.34 9.44
CA GLU A 8 -21.18 -42.66 10.35
C GLU A 8 -20.05 -41.62 10.26
N SER A 9 -19.69 -41.19 9.04
CA SER A 9 -18.75 -40.10 8.82
C SER A 9 -19.20 -38.78 9.47
N ARG A 10 -20.48 -38.40 9.32
CA ARG A 10 -21.02 -37.20 9.97
C ARG A 10 -21.01 -37.28 11.49
N ASN A 11 -21.36 -38.43 12.05
CA ASN A 11 -21.32 -38.65 13.50
C ASN A 11 -19.90 -38.53 14.03
N PHE A 12 -18.91 -39.03 13.29
CA PHE A 12 -17.50 -38.93 13.65
C PHE A 12 -17.00 -37.48 13.61
N THR A 13 -17.34 -36.69 12.59
CA THR A 13 -17.03 -35.25 12.55
C THR A 13 -17.69 -34.50 13.71
N PHE A 14 -18.94 -34.82 14.05
CA PHE A 14 -19.66 -34.21 15.17
C PHE A 14 -19.00 -34.51 16.52
N LEU A 15 -18.55 -35.75 16.74
CA LEU A 15 -17.80 -36.15 17.93
C LEU A 15 -16.47 -35.38 18.05
N LYS A 16 -15.76 -35.17 16.94
CA LYS A 16 -14.51 -34.37 16.93
C LYS A 16 -14.75 -32.91 17.31
N ILE A 17 -15.85 -32.30 16.85
CA ILE A 17 -16.22 -30.91 17.24
C ILE A 17 -16.51 -30.83 18.74
N ILE A 18 -17.25 -31.81 19.29
CA ILE A 18 -17.52 -31.87 20.73
C ILE A 18 -16.21 -32.01 21.52
N ALA A 19 -15.31 -32.90 21.08
CA ALA A 19 -14.00 -33.07 21.71
C ALA A 19 -13.16 -31.79 21.70
N LEU A 20 -13.17 -31.05 20.57
CA LEU A 20 -12.49 -29.75 20.45
C LEU A 20 -13.03 -28.71 21.45
N ILE A 21 -14.36 -28.61 21.58
CA ILE A 21 -15.01 -27.69 22.53
C ILE A 21 -14.66 -28.06 23.98
N ILE A 22 -14.68 -29.34 24.32
CA ILE A 22 -14.31 -29.83 25.66
C ILE A 22 -12.85 -29.47 25.97
N LEU A 23 -11.93 -29.67 25.03
CA LEU A 23 -10.52 -29.34 25.20
C LEU A 23 -10.29 -27.82 25.39
N ILE A 24 -11.02 -26.97 24.66
CA ILE A 24 -10.99 -25.52 24.84
C ILE A 24 -11.47 -25.13 26.24
N ILE A 25 -12.57 -25.73 26.72
CA ILE A 25 -13.10 -25.47 28.07
C ILE A 25 -12.10 -25.90 29.15
N ILE A 26 -11.46 -27.06 28.99
CA ILE A 26 -10.41 -27.54 29.90
C ILE A 26 -9.23 -26.56 29.90
N ALA A 27 -8.75 -26.13 28.72
CA ALA A 27 -7.66 -25.17 28.60
C ALA A 27 -7.99 -23.82 29.27
N LEU A 28 -9.22 -23.32 29.12
CA LEU A 28 -9.68 -22.10 29.79
C LEU A 28 -9.76 -22.24 31.31
N LYS A 29 -10.28 -23.37 31.81
CA LYS A 29 -10.31 -23.65 33.26
C LYS A 29 -8.90 -23.75 33.84
N LEU A 30 -8.00 -24.46 33.15
CA LEU A 30 -6.61 -24.56 33.55
C LEU A 30 -5.93 -23.19 33.57
N ARG A 31 -6.21 -22.32 32.59
CA ARG A 31 -5.70 -20.93 32.55
C ARG A 31 -6.13 -20.14 33.78
N ILE A 32 -7.39 -20.25 34.19
CA ILE A 32 -7.92 -19.58 35.39
C ILE A 32 -7.20 -20.08 36.66
N VAL A 33 -7.00 -21.39 36.78
CA VAL A 33 -6.26 -21.98 37.91
C VAL A 33 -4.79 -21.52 37.93
N ALA A 34 -4.15 -21.43 36.75
CA ALA A 34 -2.76 -20.96 36.63
C ALA A 34 -2.58 -19.52 37.13
N MET A 35 -3.49 -18.62 36.76
CA MET A 35 -3.46 -17.21 37.17
C MET A 35 -3.65 -17.03 38.68
N ASN A 36 -4.30 -17.98 39.34
CA ASN A 36 -4.58 -17.93 40.78
C ASN A 36 -3.50 -18.60 41.64
N SER A 37 -2.48 -19.25 41.05
CA SER A 37 -1.41 -19.95 41.79
C SER A 37 -0.15 -19.09 41.94
N THR A 38 0.15 -18.60 43.15
CA THR A 38 1.21 -17.60 43.44
C THR A 38 2.57 -18.17 43.86
N GLY A 39 2.96 -19.38 43.46
CA GLY A 39 4.30 -19.88 43.80
C GLY A 39 4.68 -21.20 43.12
N TYR A 40 5.93 -21.29 42.65
CA TYR A 40 6.67 -22.45 42.08
C TYR A 40 5.95 -23.43 41.13
N GLY A 41 4.69 -23.18 40.75
CA GLY A 41 3.89 -23.98 39.83
C GLY A 41 4.20 -23.76 38.35
N ALA A 42 5.12 -22.83 38.02
CA ALA A 42 5.44 -22.49 36.64
C ALA A 42 6.13 -23.64 35.88
N LEU A 43 6.98 -24.45 36.53
CA LEU A 43 7.72 -25.52 35.83
C LEU A 43 6.92 -26.82 35.67
N VAL A 44 6.01 -27.12 36.60
CA VAL A 44 5.19 -28.36 36.56
C VAL A 44 3.93 -28.17 35.70
N ASN A 45 3.41 -26.94 35.57
CA ASN A 45 2.18 -26.69 34.82
C ASN A 45 2.40 -26.43 33.32
N VAL A 46 3.60 -26.02 32.87
CA VAL A 46 3.88 -25.76 31.44
C VAL A 46 3.54 -26.96 30.54
N PRO A 47 3.92 -28.22 30.85
CA PRO A 47 3.55 -29.38 30.03
C PRO A 47 2.02 -29.60 29.97
N LEU A 48 1.31 -29.31 31.06
CA LEU A 48 -0.15 -29.42 31.15
C LEU A 48 -0.89 -28.43 30.26
N PHE A 49 -0.28 -27.29 29.91
CA PHE A 49 -0.85 -26.32 28.97
C PHE A 49 -0.51 -26.63 27.52
N VAL A 50 0.71 -27.11 27.26
CA VAL A 50 1.19 -27.37 25.90
C VAL A 50 0.47 -28.54 25.26
N LEU A 51 0.18 -29.61 26.02
CA LEU A 51 -0.50 -30.80 25.49
C LEU A 51 -1.92 -30.51 24.93
N PRO A 52 -2.82 -29.82 25.66
CA PRO A 52 -4.12 -29.42 25.09
C PRO A 52 -3.99 -28.52 23.86
N LEU A 53 -3.03 -27.58 23.83
CA LEU A 53 -2.83 -26.68 22.70
C LEU A 53 -2.36 -27.42 21.45
N LEU A 54 -1.45 -28.38 21.59
CA LEU A 54 -0.99 -29.23 20.49
C LEU A 54 -2.12 -30.12 19.96
N LEU A 55 -2.94 -30.70 20.85
CA LEU A 55 -4.10 -31.51 20.48
C LEU A 55 -5.19 -30.69 19.79
N ILE A 56 -5.45 -29.47 20.27
CA ILE A 56 -6.35 -28.50 19.64
C ILE A 56 -5.82 -28.16 18.23
N GLY A 57 -4.52 -27.87 18.09
CA GLY A 57 -3.89 -27.60 16.80
C GLY A 57 -4.05 -28.77 15.82
N TYR A 58 -3.79 -30.00 16.28
CA TYR A 58 -3.96 -31.21 15.48
C TYR A 58 -5.42 -31.44 15.06
N LEU A 59 -6.38 -31.28 15.97
CA LEU A 59 -7.81 -31.43 15.65
C LEU A 59 -8.31 -30.34 14.70
N ILE A 60 -7.84 -29.10 14.83
CA ILE A 60 -8.17 -28.01 13.90
C ILE A 60 -7.62 -28.32 12.51
N TRP A 61 -6.37 -28.79 12.43
CA TRP A 61 -5.77 -29.22 11.17
C TRP A 61 -6.56 -30.37 10.52
N ASP A 62 -6.95 -31.38 11.29
CA ASP A 62 -7.72 -32.52 10.78
C ASP A 62 -9.17 -32.15 10.39
N LEU A 63 -9.80 -31.19 11.07
CA LEU A 63 -11.19 -30.77 10.79
C LEU A 63 -11.30 -29.76 9.65
N PHE A 64 -10.37 -28.82 9.60
CA PHE A 64 -10.48 -27.63 8.76
C PHE A 64 -9.28 -27.43 7.86
N GLY A 65 -8.24 -28.27 7.95
CA GLY A 65 -6.98 -28.13 7.22
C GLY A 65 -7.19 -27.87 5.73
N ASP A 66 -8.01 -28.67 5.06
CA ASP A 66 -8.28 -28.51 3.62
C ASP A 66 -9.05 -27.22 3.28
N GLN A 67 -9.85 -26.69 4.21
CA GLN A 67 -10.61 -25.46 4.02
C GLN A 67 -9.79 -24.20 4.37
N ILE A 68 -8.87 -24.32 5.32
CA ILE A 68 -8.07 -23.19 5.82
C ILE A 68 -6.68 -23.13 5.20
N SER A 69 -6.15 -24.20 4.60
CA SER A 69 -4.78 -24.27 4.07
C SER A 69 -4.50 -23.20 3.02
N GLU A 70 -5.36 -23.08 2.01
CA GLU A 70 -5.23 -22.09 0.92
C GLU A 70 -5.36 -20.63 1.40
N PRO A 71 -6.43 -20.22 2.12
CA PRO A 71 -6.53 -18.85 2.62
C PRO A 71 -5.45 -18.52 3.67
N LEU A 72 -5.02 -19.51 4.47
CA LEU A 72 -3.94 -19.32 5.43
C LEU A 72 -2.59 -19.20 4.72
N ALA A 73 -2.31 -20.03 3.71
CA ALA A 73 -1.08 -19.96 2.92
C ALA A 73 -1.00 -18.62 2.17
N SER A 74 -2.08 -18.20 1.52
CA SER A 74 -2.11 -16.88 0.85
C SER A 74 -1.93 -15.72 1.83
N PHE A 75 -2.53 -15.77 3.02
CA PHE A 75 -2.35 -14.77 4.07
C PHE A 75 -0.91 -14.76 4.62
N ILE A 76 -0.33 -15.94 4.92
CA ILE A 76 1.06 -16.07 5.39
C ILE A 76 2.03 -15.60 4.32
N LEU A 77 1.87 -16.02 3.06
CA LEU A 77 2.69 -15.57 1.94
C LEU A 77 2.54 -14.06 1.70
N GLN A 78 1.34 -13.51 1.83
CA GLN A 78 1.10 -12.07 1.74
C GLN A 78 1.76 -11.30 2.90
N SER A 79 1.78 -11.87 4.10
CA SER A 79 2.45 -11.29 5.26
C SER A 79 3.98 -11.42 5.23
N GLY A 80 4.50 -12.40 4.47
CA GLY A 80 5.93 -12.75 4.41
C GLY A 80 6.69 -12.30 3.16
N GLU A 81 6.03 -12.03 2.03
CA GLU A 81 6.73 -11.50 0.85
C GLU A 81 7.08 -10.02 1.03
N LYS A 82 8.36 -9.75 1.32
CA LYS A 82 8.99 -8.48 1.00
C LYS A 82 9.11 -8.39 -0.54
N ILE A 83 7.99 -8.09 -1.21
CA ILE A 83 7.92 -7.90 -2.67
C ILE A 83 8.98 -6.86 -3.04
N SER A 84 9.86 -7.19 -3.99
CA SER A 84 10.95 -6.30 -4.42
C SER A 84 10.41 -5.05 -5.15
N ARG A 85 11.05 -3.88 -4.97
CA ARG A 85 10.64 -2.59 -5.57
C ARG A 85 10.21 -2.67 -7.06
N PRO A 86 10.95 -3.35 -7.96
CA PRO A 86 10.53 -3.48 -9.37
C PRO A 86 9.22 -4.26 -9.58
N LYS A 87 8.90 -5.23 -8.71
CA LYS A 87 7.67 -6.01 -8.77
C LYS A 87 6.45 -5.16 -8.36
N TYR A 88 6.62 -4.15 -7.50
CA TYR A 88 5.55 -3.21 -7.17
C TYR A 88 5.20 -2.30 -8.34
N TYR A 89 6.17 -1.77 -9.08
CA TYR A 89 5.92 -0.93 -10.26
C TYR A 89 5.11 -1.67 -11.32
N SER A 90 5.55 -2.86 -11.71
CA SER A 90 4.85 -3.66 -12.71
C SER A 90 3.43 -4.00 -12.27
N LYS A 91 3.23 -4.30 -10.97
CA LYS A 91 1.91 -4.57 -10.42
C LYS A 91 1.02 -3.33 -10.38
N ALA A 92 1.55 -2.17 -9.96
CA ALA A 92 0.82 -0.91 -9.92
C ALA A 92 0.36 -0.49 -11.32
N ARG A 93 1.25 -0.58 -12.32
CA ARG A 93 0.89 -0.33 -13.72
C ARG A 93 -0.15 -1.30 -14.25
N ALA A 94 -0.04 -2.60 -13.94
CA ALA A 94 -1.05 -3.58 -14.33
C ALA A 94 -2.43 -3.28 -13.69
N LEU A 95 -2.47 -2.80 -12.44
CA LEU A 95 -3.69 -2.36 -11.78
C LEU A 95 -4.28 -1.11 -12.45
N LEU A 96 -3.46 -0.15 -12.86
CA LEU A 96 -3.92 1.00 -13.65
C LEU A 96 -4.55 0.57 -14.97
N MET A 97 -3.95 -0.40 -15.67
CA MET A 97 -4.53 -0.96 -16.90
C MET A 97 -5.87 -1.66 -16.65
N GLN A 98 -6.09 -2.19 -15.45
CA GLN A 98 -7.36 -2.77 -15.01
C GLN A 98 -8.34 -1.73 -14.44
N ASN A 99 -8.02 -0.43 -14.54
CA ASN A 99 -8.79 0.67 -13.97
C ASN A 99 -8.96 0.60 -12.43
N LYS A 100 -8.07 -0.11 -11.74
CA LYS A 100 -8.03 -0.22 -10.27
C LYS A 100 -7.13 0.85 -9.69
N ILE A 101 -7.58 2.10 -9.78
CA ILE A 101 -6.77 3.29 -9.51
C ILE A 101 -6.33 3.33 -8.04
N GLU A 102 -7.23 3.08 -7.10
CA GLU A 102 -6.95 3.16 -5.66
C GLU A 102 -5.96 2.08 -5.22
N GLU A 103 -6.05 0.88 -5.80
CA GLU A 103 -5.10 -0.20 -5.53
C GLU A 103 -3.70 0.15 -6.06
N ALA A 104 -3.61 0.78 -7.23
CA ALA A 104 -2.34 1.24 -7.80
C ALA A 104 -1.70 2.34 -6.95
N ILE A 105 -2.49 3.33 -6.50
CA ILE A 105 -2.02 4.40 -5.60
C ILE A 105 -1.40 3.80 -4.33
N LYS A 106 -2.08 2.84 -3.67
CA LYS A 106 -1.56 2.17 -2.47
C LYS A 106 -0.23 1.46 -2.70
N LEU A 107 0.01 0.93 -3.89
CA LEU A 107 1.30 0.31 -4.22
C LEU A 107 2.41 1.35 -4.40
N TYR A 108 2.12 2.49 -5.04
CA TYR A 108 3.08 3.58 -5.15
C TYR A 108 3.36 4.24 -3.79
N GLU A 109 2.36 4.41 -2.93
CA GLU A 109 2.53 4.84 -1.54
C GLU A 109 3.40 3.86 -0.75
N LYS A 110 3.23 2.55 -0.98
CA LYS A 110 4.10 1.54 -0.36
C LYS A 110 5.55 1.65 -0.84
N ILE A 111 5.77 1.90 -2.13
CA ILE A 111 7.11 2.20 -2.66
C ILE A 111 7.71 3.41 -1.93
N LEU A 112 6.94 4.50 -1.79
CA LEU A 112 7.38 5.72 -1.11
C LEU A 112 7.62 5.55 0.39
N ASN A 113 6.90 4.64 1.05
CA ASN A 113 7.16 4.28 2.44
C ASN A 113 8.51 3.56 2.60
N GLU A 114 8.96 2.82 1.59
CA GLU A 114 10.28 2.18 1.56
C GLU A 114 11.39 3.12 1.07
N ASP A 115 11.05 4.10 0.21
CA ASP A 115 11.95 5.11 -0.32
C ASP A 115 11.22 6.43 -0.59
N GLN A 116 11.33 7.37 0.34
CA GLN A 116 10.69 8.67 0.21
C GLN A 116 11.28 9.55 -0.88
N THR A 117 12.39 9.14 -1.52
CA THR A 117 13.09 9.89 -2.57
C THR A 117 12.87 9.31 -3.97
N ASP A 118 12.01 8.30 -4.10
CA ASP A 118 11.74 7.68 -5.40
C ASP A 118 10.92 8.61 -6.31
N ILE A 119 11.63 9.28 -7.23
CA ILE A 119 11.06 10.21 -8.20
C ILE A 119 10.06 9.53 -9.14
N THR A 120 10.30 8.27 -9.49
CA THR A 120 9.42 7.56 -10.43
C THR A 120 8.05 7.33 -9.81
N ALA A 121 8.00 6.95 -8.52
CA ALA A 121 6.74 6.78 -7.80
C ALA A 121 5.96 8.10 -7.68
N TYR A 122 6.64 9.22 -7.41
CA TYR A 122 5.98 10.53 -7.40
C TYR A 122 5.48 10.93 -8.79
N CYS A 123 6.21 10.67 -9.87
CA CYS A 123 5.75 10.94 -11.23
C CYS A 123 4.48 10.14 -11.56
N GLU A 124 4.48 8.85 -11.26
CA GLU A 124 3.33 7.97 -11.50
C GLU A 124 2.10 8.41 -10.69
N LEU A 125 2.27 8.76 -9.41
CA LEU A 125 1.19 9.31 -8.59
C LEU A 125 0.69 10.65 -9.13
N ALA A 126 1.59 11.55 -9.52
CA ALA A 126 1.21 12.85 -10.07
C ALA A 126 0.37 12.70 -11.33
N ASP A 127 0.75 11.80 -12.24
CA ASP A 127 0.01 11.53 -13.47
C ASP A 127 -1.37 10.90 -13.17
N ILE A 128 -1.46 9.99 -12.19
CA ILE A 128 -2.76 9.45 -11.75
C ILE A 128 -3.66 10.57 -11.22
N TYR A 129 -3.16 11.41 -10.30
CA TYR A 129 -3.92 12.49 -9.71
C TYR A 129 -4.35 13.52 -10.77
N TYR A 130 -3.46 13.90 -11.68
CA TYR A 130 -3.71 14.90 -12.70
C TYR A 130 -4.64 14.39 -13.82
N GLU A 131 -4.38 13.19 -14.34
CA GLU A 131 -5.08 12.69 -15.52
C GLU A 131 -6.35 11.93 -15.19
N LYS A 132 -6.31 11.04 -14.19
CA LYS A 132 -7.39 10.11 -13.88
C LYS A 132 -8.37 10.69 -12.87
N LEU A 133 -7.86 11.27 -11.79
CA LEU A 133 -8.69 11.76 -10.69
C LEU A 133 -9.06 13.23 -10.79
N LYS A 134 -8.32 14.01 -11.61
CA LYS A 134 -8.44 15.48 -11.69
C LYS A 134 -8.26 16.16 -10.33
N ASP A 135 -7.54 15.49 -9.43
CA ASP A 135 -7.12 16.06 -8.14
C ASP A 135 -5.82 16.83 -8.36
N PHE A 136 -5.96 18.07 -8.81
CA PHE A 136 -4.81 18.93 -9.09
C PHE A 136 -4.04 19.31 -7.83
N SER A 137 -4.67 19.29 -6.65
CA SER A 137 -3.98 19.56 -5.39
C SER A 137 -3.04 18.42 -5.03
N ALA A 138 -3.50 17.17 -5.12
CA ALA A 138 -2.65 16.01 -4.88
C ALA A 138 -1.54 15.89 -5.93
N ALA A 139 -1.84 16.16 -7.20
CA ALA A 139 -0.84 16.19 -8.26
C ALA A 139 0.24 17.26 -8.00
N PHE A 140 -0.17 18.46 -7.59
CA PHE A 140 0.76 19.55 -7.25
C PHE A 140 1.71 19.13 -6.12
N ASN A 141 1.19 18.53 -5.05
CA ASN A 141 2.01 18.02 -3.95
C ASN A 141 3.03 16.97 -4.42
N CYS A 142 2.67 16.08 -5.34
CA CYS A 142 3.61 15.12 -5.92
C CYS A 142 4.72 15.83 -6.74
N TYR A 143 4.37 16.85 -7.54
CA TYR A 143 5.36 17.65 -8.26
C TYR A 143 6.29 18.43 -7.33
N GLU A 144 5.80 18.95 -6.20
CA GLU A 144 6.68 19.55 -5.18
C GLU A 144 7.67 18.55 -4.59
N LYS A 145 7.25 17.30 -4.37
CA LYS A 145 8.14 16.23 -3.91
C LYS A 145 9.20 15.88 -4.95
N ILE A 146 8.85 15.88 -6.23
CA ILE A 146 9.82 15.71 -7.32
C ILE A 146 10.84 16.85 -7.29
N GLU A 147 10.41 18.11 -7.23
CA GLU A 147 11.30 19.28 -7.15
C GLU A 147 12.23 19.21 -5.92
N GLN A 148 11.73 18.69 -4.79
CA GLN A 148 12.46 18.54 -3.53
C GLN A 148 13.54 17.44 -3.59
N TYR A 149 13.24 16.28 -4.16
CA TYR A 149 14.11 15.10 -4.06
C TYR A 149 14.91 14.81 -5.33
N ALA A 150 14.50 15.33 -6.50
CA ALA A 150 15.17 15.04 -7.75
C ALA A 150 16.58 15.62 -7.78
N ARG A 151 17.51 14.83 -8.30
CA ARG A 151 18.90 15.25 -8.54
C ARG A 151 19.11 15.72 -9.98
N GLU A 152 18.30 15.20 -10.89
CA GLU A 152 18.37 15.53 -12.30
C GLU A 152 17.56 16.79 -12.59
N ASN A 153 18.14 17.69 -13.38
CA ASN A 153 17.45 18.91 -13.79
C ASN A 153 16.21 18.61 -14.64
N THR A 154 16.21 17.51 -15.41
CA THR A 154 15.09 17.11 -16.26
C THR A 154 13.81 16.91 -15.47
N ASP A 155 13.86 16.18 -14.36
CA ASP A 155 12.69 15.91 -13.51
C ASP A 155 12.19 17.18 -12.81
N ILE A 156 13.11 18.04 -12.39
CA ILE A 156 12.80 19.32 -11.74
C ILE A 156 12.12 20.26 -12.74
N ILE A 157 12.65 20.36 -13.97
CA ILE A 157 12.04 21.14 -15.05
C ILE A 157 10.65 20.58 -15.38
N PHE A 158 10.50 19.26 -15.44
CA PHE A 158 9.21 18.61 -15.65
C PHE A 158 8.19 19.02 -14.58
N ALA A 159 8.55 18.88 -13.30
CA ALA A 159 7.69 19.25 -12.18
C ALA A 159 7.29 20.74 -12.21
N ILE A 160 8.23 21.65 -12.45
CA ILE A 160 7.97 23.10 -12.55
C ILE A 160 6.98 23.38 -13.69
N ASN A 161 7.17 22.77 -14.86
CA ASN A 161 6.26 22.97 -15.99
C ASN A 161 4.84 22.46 -15.69
N ARG A 162 4.72 21.32 -15.00
CA ARG A 162 3.41 20.75 -14.63
C ARG A 162 2.71 21.57 -13.55
N LYS A 163 3.43 22.10 -12.56
CA LYS A 163 2.88 23.05 -11.58
C LYS A 163 2.39 24.33 -12.25
N ALA A 164 3.15 24.86 -13.22
CA ALA A 164 2.70 25.98 -14.04
C ALA A 164 1.44 25.64 -14.86
N ASP A 165 1.35 24.44 -15.46
CA ASP A 165 0.14 23.97 -16.15
C ASP A 165 -1.08 23.98 -15.23
N ILE A 166 -0.92 23.52 -13.98
CA ILE A 166 -2.00 23.53 -12.97
C ILE A 166 -2.48 24.97 -12.71
N TYR A 167 -1.58 25.93 -12.48
CA TYR A 167 -1.98 27.33 -12.28
C TYR A 167 -2.71 27.92 -13.50
N LEU A 168 -2.36 27.48 -14.71
CA LEU A 168 -3.03 27.91 -15.92
C LEU A 168 -4.46 27.38 -16.07
N LEU A 169 -4.83 26.28 -15.39
CA LEU A 169 -6.22 25.80 -15.37
C LEU A 169 -7.16 26.84 -14.76
N ASP A 170 -6.71 27.51 -13.69
CA ASP A 170 -7.44 28.59 -13.02
C ASP A 170 -7.15 29.97 -13.64
N LYS A 171 -6.41 30.00 -14.76
CA LYS A 171 -5.91 31.23 -15.42
C LYS A 171 -5.09 32.14 -14.48
N ASP A 172 -4.48 31.57 -13.44
CA ASP A 172 -3.56 32.29 -12.57
C ASP A 172 -2.21 32.45 -13.29
N TYR A 173 -2.18 33.39 -14.24
CA TYR A 173 -1.02 33.66 -15.07
C TYR A 173 0.17 34.16 -14.24
N PHE A 174 -0.08 34.86 -13.13
CA PHE A 174 0.97 35.39 -12.26
C PHE A 174 1.73 34.25 -11.59
N LYS A 175 1.04 33.32 -10.93
CA LYS A 175 1.70 32.16 -10.32
C LYS A 175 2.35 31.23 -11.34
N ALA A 176 1.72 31.05 -12.51
CA ALA A 176 2.31 30.27 -13.58
C ALA A 176 3.65 30.88 -14.08
N ILE A 177 3.72 32.20 -14.21
CA ILE A 177 4.94 32.92 -14.57
C ILE A 177 5.99 32.77 -13.47
N GLU A 178 5.63 33.03 -12.21
CA GLU A 178 6.54 32.90 -11.07
C GLU A 178 7.17 31.49 -10.99
N GLU A 179 6.35 30.46 -11.18
CA GLU A 179 6.81 29.08 -11.17
C GLU A 179 7.80 28.80 -12.32
N LEU A 180 7.50 29.27 -13.54
CA LEU A 180 8.38 29.13 -14.71
C LEU A 180 9.70 29.91 -14.60
N GLU A 181 9.71 31.04 -13.89
CA GLU A 181 10.92 31.84 -13.62
C GLU A 181 11.95 31.07 -12.76
N LYS A 182 11.54 30.02 -12.05
CA LYS A 182 12.48 29.13 -11.35
C LYS A 182 13.42 28.40 -12.31
N ILE A 183 12.94 28.01 -13.50
CA ILE A 183 13.78 27.33 -14.51
C ILE A 183 14.87 28.29 -14.99
N THR A 184 14.51 29.55 -15.31
CA THR A 184 15.44 30.54 -15.85
C THR A 184 16.49 30.94 -14.82
N LYS A 185 16.10 31.04 -13.55
CA LYS A 185 17.01 31.32 -12.44
C LYS A 185 17.97 30.17 -12.17
N LYS A 186 17.50 28.92 -12.21
CA LYS A 186 18.32 27.74 -11.89
C LYS A 186 19.26 27.34 -13.02
N LEU A 187 18.83 27.51 -14.27
CA LEU A 187 19.51 26.99 -15.46
C LEU A 187 19.64 28.07 -16.55
N PRO A 188 20.33 29.18 -16.29
CA PRO A 188 20.44 30.29 -17.24
C PRO A 188 21.08 29.84 -18.56
N GLU A 189 20.64 30.44 -19.67
CA GLU A 189 21.15 30.19 -21.03
C GLU A 189 21.00 28.77 -21.59
N THR A 190 20.23 27.90 -20.92
CA THR A 190 19.89 26.57 -21.43
C THR A 190 18.74 26.59 -22.43
N LYS A 191 18.60 25.53 -23.23
CA LYS A 191 17.44 25.35 -24.13
C LYS A 191 16.12 25.39 -23.36
N ASP A 192 16.10 24.79 -22.18
CA ASP A 192 14.92 24.77 -21.31
C ASP A 192 14.61 26.15 -20.72
N SER A 193 15.62 26.94 -20.32
CA SER A 193 15.42 28.35 -19.92
C SER A 193 14.83 29.17 -21.06
N LYS A 194 15.38 29.07 -22.28
CA LYS A 194 14.88 29.81 -23.45
C LYS A 194 13.43 29.45 -23.78
N ARG A 195 13.08 28.16 -23.66
CA ARG A 195 11.69 27.70 -23.80
C ARG A 195 10.79 28.25 -22.70
N SER A 196 11.27 28.29 -21.46
CA SER A 196 10.54 28.87 -20.32
C SER A 196 10.31 30.38 -20.52
N GLU A 197 11.33 31.13 -20.98
CA GLU A 197 11.25 32.56 -21.27
C GLU A 197 10.22 32.89 -22.35
N GLU A 198 10.18 32.11 -23.44
CA GLU A 198 9.16 32.25 -24.48
C GLU A 198 7.76 32.05 -23.90
N ARG A 199 7.60 31.01 -23.09
CA ARG A 199 6.34 30.69 -22.42
C ARG A 199 5.91 31.83 -21.47
N ILE A 200 6.83 32.35 -20.66
CA ILE A 200 6.62 33.51 -19.79
C ILE A 200 6.21 34.74 -20.60
N ARG A 201 6.89 35.03 -21.71
CA ARG A 201 6.56 36.18 -22.58
C ARG A 201 5.13 36.10 -23.11
N ASN A 202 4.73 34.92 -23.59
CA ASN A 202 3.37 34.68 -24.09
C ASN A 202 2.32 34.86 -22.98
N LEU A 203 2.62 34.39 -21.76
CA LEU A 203 1.75 34.59 -20.61
C LEU A 203 1.65 36.06 -20.18
N LYS A 204 2.77 36.79 -20.16
CA LYS A 204 2.80 38.24 -19.86
C LYS A 204 1.93 39.03 -20.84
N HIS A 205 1.97 38.69 -22.13
CA HIS A 205 1.08 39.30 -23.12
C HIS A 205 -0.40 39.02 -22.84
N LYS A 206 -0.77 37.80 -22.42
CA LYS A 206 -2.14 37.47 -22.03
C LYS A 206 -2.60 38.22 -20.78
N VAL A 207 -1.72 38.44 -19.80
CA VAL A 207 -2.01 39.27 -18.63
C VAL A 207 -2.34 40.69 -19.05
N THR A 208 -1.53 41.29 -19.93
CA THR A 208 -1.76 42.67 -20.41
C THR A 208 -3.01 42.84 -21.28
N GLN A 209 -3.53 41.78 -21.88
CA GLN A 209 -4.76 41.82 -22.68
C GLN A 209 -6.04 41.55 -21.88
N ASN A 210 -5.93 40.91 -20.72
CA ASN A 210 -7.07 40.49 -19.90
C ASN A 210 -7.24 41.28 -18.60
N GLY A 211 -6.31 42.19 -18.28
CA GLY A 211 -6.39 43.13 -17.16
C GLY A 211 -6.95 44.47 -17.61
#